data_AF-A0A7C1ZD03-F1
#
_entry.id   AF-A0A7C1ZD03-F1
#
_cell.length_a   1.000
_cell.length_b   1.000
_cell.length_c   1.000
_cell.angle_alpha   90.00
_cell.angle_beta   90.00
_cell.angle_gamma   90.00
#
_symmetry.space_group_name_H-M   'P 1'
#
loop_
_entity.id
_entity.type
_entity.pdbx_description
1 polymer ?
#
loop_
_entity_poly.entity_id
_entity_poly.type
_entity_poly.pdbx_seq_one_letter_code
_entity_poly.pdbx_strand_id
1 'polypeptide(L)'
;MSWLSFLFGKKPQPEKKESTEFTLRQGKSVPGDDAFRAWTSGDLNQMLKAVSTKTNPIDRHFLLQSIVDATYKLRKEEKYRKICIEYAEKHLQEFPSIAPVLKKDMGGTLPRVTTFQKYATVLTEDGEYEKAISVCEKALEYGLHDNTKSGFEGRIERIKKKANRNNA
;
A
#
# COMPACT_ATOMS: atom_id res chain seq x y z
N MET A 1 -65.12 15.55 8.32
CA MET A 1 -64.74 14.56 9.34
C MET A 1 -63.42 13.92 8.93
N SER A 2 -62.56 13.77 9.93
CA SER A 2 -61.20 13.23 9.99
C SER A 2 -60.84 12.08 9.03
N TRP A 3 -59.60 12.08 8.51
CA TRP A 3 -58.58 11.04 8.74
C TRP A 3 -57.27 11.42 8.00
N LEU A 4 -56.23 11.94 8.67
CA LEU A 4 -55.11 11.20 9.28
C LEU A 4 -54.19 10.45 8.30
N SER A 5 -52.96 11.00 8.19
CA SER A 5 -51.66 10.36 8.01
C SER A 5 -51.49 9.30 6.93
N PHE A 6 -50.52 9.49 6.02
CA PHE A 6 -49.56 8.43 5.71
C PHE A 6 -48.25 9.00 5.13
N LEU A 7 -47.23 8.93 5.98
CA LEU A 7 -45.84 8.60 5.67
C LEU A 7 -45.00 9.57 4.81
N PHE A 8 -44.01 10.14 5.50
CA PHE A 8 -42.63 10.25 5.04
C PHE A 8 -42.22 9.06 4.15
N GLY A 9 -42.46 9.18 2.84
CA GLY A 9 -41.83 8.33 1.85
C GLY A 9 -40.34 8.65 1.85
N LYS A 10 -39.52 7.77 2.46
CA LYS A 10 -38.07 7.76 2.22
C LYS A 10 -37.86 7.86 0.71
N LYS A 11 -37.26 8.96 0.25
CA LYS A 11 -36.79 9.05 -1.13
C LYS A 11 -35.91 7.81 -1.37
N PRO A 12 -36.12 7.04 -2.44
CA PRO A 12 -35.21 5.97 -2.80
C PRO A 12 -33.81 6.59 -2.91
N GLN A 13 -32.89 6.10 -2.07
CA GLN A 13 -31.47 6.39 -2.22
C GLN A 13 -31.10 5.96 -3.65
N PRO A 14 -30.38 6.79 -4.43
CA PRO A 14 -29.96 6.38 -5.76
C PRO A 14 -29.15 5.10 -5.61
N GLU A 15 -29.68 4.02 -6.20
CA GLU A 15 -28.99 2.75 -6.33
C GLU A 15 -27.63 3.06 -6.96
N LYS A 16 -26.53 2.75 -6.26
CA LYS A 16 -25.18 2.94 -6.79
C LYS A 16 -25.09 2.09 -8.06
N LYS A 17 -25.22 2.73 -9.22
CA LYS A 17 -24.85 2.10 -10.49
C LYS A 17 -23.36 1.81 -10.40
N GLU A 18 -23.01 0.57 -10.10
CA GLU A 18 -21.64 0.08 -10.21
C GLU A 18 -21.17 0.37 -11.64
N SER A 19 -20.19 1.26 -11.78
CA SER A 19 -19.45 1.33 -13.04
C SER A 19 -18.79 -0.03 -13.23
N THR A 20 -19.16 -0.72 -14.31
CA THR A 20 -18.56 -2.01 -14.69
C THR A 20 -17.17 -1.76 -15.27
N GLU A 21 -16.28 -1.19 -14.48
CA GLU A 21 -14.87 -1.10 -14.82
C GLU A 21 -14.29 -2.51 -14.74
N PHE A 22 -13.69 -2.99 -15.83
CA PHE A 22 -13.00 -4.26 -15.90
C PHE A 22 -11.50 -4.04 -15.83
N THR A 23 -10.79 -5.01 -15.29
CA THR A 23 -9.33 -4.99 -15.19
C THR A 23 -8.76 -6.36 -15.54
N LEU A 24 -7.51 -6.39 -16.00
CA LEU A 24 -6.85 -7.64 -16.36
C LEU A 24 -6.10 -8.20 -15.16
N ARG A 25 -6.44 -9.41 -14.72
CA ARG A 25 -5.73 -10.16 -13.67
C ARG A 25 -5.37 -11.53 -14.23
N GLN A 26 -4.08 -11.84 -14.25
CA GLN A 26 -3.52 -13.09 -14.76
C GLN A 26 -4.03 -13.45 -16.15
N GLY A 27 -4.13 -12.43 -17.03
CA GLY A 27 -4.62 -12.57 -18.40
C GLY A 27 -6.15 -12.71 -18.54
N LYS A 28 -6.92 -12.59 -17.45
CA LYS A 28 -8.38 -12.65 -17.47
C LYS A 28 -8.98 -11.28 -17.20
N SER A 29 -10.03 -10.93 -17.96
CA SER A 29 -10.87 -9.78 -17.63
C SER A 29 -11.71 -10.11 -16.40
N VAL A 30 -11.57 -9.32 -15.34
CA VAL A 30 -12.33 -9.44 -14.09
C VAL A 30 -12.98 -8.10 -13.76
N PRO A 31 -14.18 -8.09 -13.12
CA PRO A 31 -14.76 -6.86 -12.61
C PRO A 31 -13.82 -6.21 -11.59
N GLY A 32 -13.67 -4.88 -11.66
CA GLY A 32 -12.99 -4.11 -10.63
C GLY A 32 -13.76 -4.22 -9.31
N ASP A 33 -13.06 -4.53 -8.23
CA ASP A 33 -13.62 -4.52 -6.88
C ASP A 33 -13.38 -3.18 -6.18
N ASP A 34 -13.78 -3.07 -4.91
CA ASP A 34 -13.62 -1.86 -4.12
C ASP A 34 -12.14 -1.49 -3.92
N ALA A 35 -11.25 -2.47 -3.77
CA ALA A 35 -9.83 -2.22 -3.63
C ALA A 35 -9.25 -1.64 -4.93
N PHE A 36 -9.60 -2.23 -6.09
CA PHE A 36 -9.22 -1.73 -7.40
C PHE A 36 -9.62 -0.27 -7.58
N ARG A 37 -10.91 0.03 -7.41
CA ARG A 37 -11.44 1.40 -7.54
C ARG A 37 -10.75 2.37 -6.58
N ALA A 38 -10.49 1.93 -5.36
CA ALA A 38 -9.89 2.80 -4.36
C ALA A 38 -8.44 3.17 -4.71
N TRP A 39 -7.59 2.21 -5.09
CA TRP A 39 -6.19 2.52 -5.39
C TRP A 39 -6.02 3.26 -6.72
N THR A 40 -6.89 3.01 -7.71
CA THR A 40 -6.87 3.77 -8.98
C THR A 40 -7.41 5.19 -8.83
N SER A 41 -8.22 5.48 -7.80
CA SER A 41 -8.73 6.83 -7.55
C SER A 41 -7.67 7.84 -7.11
N GLY A 42 -6.57 7.36 -6.50
CA GLY A 42 -5.56 8.22 -5.88
C GLY A 42 -6.01 8.92 -4.58
N ASP A 43 -7.25 8.72 -4.13
CA ASP A 43 -7.79 9.32 -2.91
C ASP A 43 -7.43 8.47 -1.68
N LEU A 44 -6.65 9.05 -0.76
CA LEU A 44 -6.19 8.36 0.44
C LEU A 44 -7.34 7.89 1.35
N ASN A 45 -8.42 8.66 1.47
CA ASN A 45 -9.55 8.28 2.32
C ASN A 45 -10.32 7.09 1.72
N GLN A 46 -10.46 7.04 0.40
CA GLN A 46 -11.05 5.90 -0.29
C GLN A 46 -10.18 4.65 -0.11
N MET A 47 -8.87 4.79 -0.28
CA MET A 47 -7.92 3.69 -0.05
C MET A 47 -8.00 3.16 1.38
N LEU A 48 -7.97 4.02 2.39
CA LEU A 48 -8.06 3.60 3.80
C LEU A 48 -9.38 2.87 4.11
N LYS A 49 -10.50 3.31 3.53
CA LYS A 49 -11.80 2.61 3.68
C LYS A 49 -11.80 1.23 3.02
N ALA A 50 -11.10 1.07 1.89
CA ALA A 50 -11.07 -0.19 1.16
C ALA A 50 -10.16 -1.25 1.79
N VAL A 51 -9.34 -0.93 2.79
CA VAL A 51 -8.38 -1.86 3.42
C VAL A 51 -9.07 -3.08 4.03
N SER A 52 -10.28 -2.95 4.55
CA SER A 52 -11.04 -4.06 5.13
C SER A 52 -11.75 -4.94 4.10
N THR A 53 -11.71 -4.57 2.82
CA THR A 53 -12.38 -5.33 1.76
C THR A 53 -11.57 -6.56 1.39
N LYS A 54 -12.28 -7.66 1.14
CA LYS A 54 -11.67 -8.87 0.59
C LYS A 54 -11.41 -8.63 -0.90
N THR A 55 -10.16 -8.72 -1.30
CA THR A 55 -9.71 -8.52 -2.69
C THR A 55 -8.67 -9.56 -3.06
N ASN A 56 -8.26 -9.59 -4.33
CA ASN A 56 -7.20 -10.45 -4.82
C ASN A 56 -5.81 -9.90 -4.45
N PRO A 57 -4.74 -10.74 -4.46
CA PRO A 57 -3.41 -10.31 -4.01
C PRO A 57 -2.78 -9.17 -4.84
N ILE A 58 -3.16 -9.02 -6.11
CA ILE A 58 -2.60 -7.97 -6.99
C ILE A 58 -3.20 -6.61 -6.61
N ASP A 59 -4.52 -6.53 -6.45
CA ASP A 59 -5.16 -5.30 -5.97
C ASP A 59 -4.80 -5.00 -4.51
N ARG A 60 -4.60 -6.04 -3.69
CA ARG A 60 -4.08 -5.88 -2.33
C ARG A 60 -2.71 -5.21 -2.31
N HIS A 61 -1.80 -5.64 -3.18
CA HIS A 61 -0.49 -5.03 -3.36
C HIS A 61 -0.60 -3.54 -3.69
N PHE A 62 -1.34 -3.21 -4.76
CA PHE A 62 -1.45 -1.83 -5.23
C PHE A 62 -2.15 -0.93 -4.22
N LEU A 63 -3.17 -1.42 -3.51
CA LEU A 63 -3.84 -0.68 -2.45
C LEU A 63 -2.88 -0.31 -1.32
N LEU A 64 -2.19 -1.29 -0.74
CA LEU A 64 -1.29 -1.05 0.39
C LEU A 64 -0.09 -0.19 -0.01
N GLN A 65 0.50 -0.45 -1.19
CA GLN A 65 1.57 0.37 -1.72
C GLN A 65 1.12 1.82 -1.95
N SER A 66 -0.08 2.04 -2.49
CA SER A 66 -0.59 3.40 -2.77
C SER A 66 -0.86 4.19 -1.49
N ILE A 67 -1.32 3.53 -0.43
CA ILE A 67 -1.46 4.16 0.90
C ILE A 67 -0.09 4.59 1.44
N VAL A 68 0.91 3.71 1.39
CA VAL A 68 2.28 4.03 1.81
C VAL A 68 2.84 5.17 0.96
N ASP A 69 2.59 5.15 -0.34
CA ASP A 69 3.08 6.16 -1.27
C ASP A 69 2.48 7.55 -1.02
N ALA A 70 1.18 7.61 -0.71
CA ALA A 70 0.49 8.86 -0.39
C ALA A 70 0.95 9.40 0.97
N THR A 71 1.00 8.54 2.00
CA THR A 71 1.32 8.94 3.37
C THR A 71 2.79 9.28 3.57
N TYR A 72 3.70 8.62 2.84
CA TYR A 72 5.13 8.94 2.85
C TYR A 72 5.44 10.39 2.44
N LYS A 73 4.64 10.97 1.51
CA LYS A 73 4.80 12.37 1.09
C LYS A 73 4.54 13.34 2.25
N LEU A 74 3.66 12.96 3.18
CA LEU A 74 3.23 13.75 4.32
C LEU A 74 3.86 13.27 5.65
N ARG A 75 4.84 12.36 5.60
CA ARG A 75 5.43 11.69 6.78
C ARG A 75 6.03 12.62 7.85
N LYS A 76 6.19 13.91 7.59
CA LYS A 76 6.66 14.87 8.61
C LYS A 76 5.55 15.23 9.60
N GLU A 77 4.29 15.01 9.23
CA GLU A 77 3.15 15.09 10.13
C GLU A 77 2.94 13.74 10.84
N GLU A 78 2.80 13.77 12.17
CA GLU A 78 2.73 12.58 13.01
C GLU A 78 1.60 11.62 12.58
N LYS A 79 0.43 12.16 12.25
CA LYS A 79 -0.72 11.38 11.77
C LYS A 79 -0.36 10.53 10.55
N TYR A 80 0.21 11.15 9.51
CA TYR A 80 0.54 10.46 8.28
C TYR A 80 1.76 9.54 8.43
N ARG A 81 2.70 9.88 9.33
CA ARG A 81 3.79 8.97 9.71
C ARG A 81 3.27 7.66 10.29
N LYS A 82 2.36 7.71 11.26
CA LYS A 82 1.77 6.51 11.88
C LYS A 82 1.09 5.62 10.85
N ILE A 83 0.28 6.21 9.96
CA ILE A 83 -0.38 5.48 8.87
C ILE A 83 0.67 4.89 7.91
N CYS A 84 1.70 5.64 7.54
CA CYS A 84 2.76 5.14 6.66
C CYS A 84 3.45 3.90 7.23
N ILE A 85 3.74 3.89 8.53
CA ILE A 85 4.37 2.75 9.23
C ILE A 85 3.39 1.56 9.26
N GLU A 86 2.18 1.77 9.75
CA GLU A 86 1.16 0.71 9.88
C GLU A 86 0.93 -0.03 8.55
N TYR A 87 0.73 0.73 7.48
CA TYR A 87 0.43 0.14 6.17
C TYR A 87 1.66 -0.44 5.48
N ALA A 88 2.86 0.08 5.78
CA ALA A 88 4.09 -0.55 5.33
C ALA A 88 4.30 -1.92 6.00
N GLU A 89 4.12 -2.00 7.32
CA GLU A 89 4.22 -3.26 8.07
C GLU A 89 3.19 -4.28 7.58
N LYS A 90 1.94 -3.83 7.40
CA LYS A 90 0.88 -4.68 6.84
C LYS A 90 1.23 -5.21 5.45
N HIS A 91 1.75 -4.36 4.59
CA HIS A 91 2.17 -4.78 3.25
C HIS A 91 3.31 -5.80 3.32
N LEU A 92 4.35 -5.56 4.11
CA LEU A 92 5.47 -6.49 4.27
C LEU A 92 5.03 -7.84 4.89
N GLN A 93 4.11 -7.82 5.85
CA GLN A 93 3.54 -9.02 6.45
C GLN A 93 2.77 -9.87 5.42
N GLU A 94 1.99 -9.23 4.56
CA GLU A 94 1.19 -9.91 3.53
C GLU A 94 2.02 -10.25 2.27
N PHE A 95 3.18 -9.60 2.09
CA PHE A 95 4.01 -9.69 0.89
C PHE A 95 4.44 -11.12 0.51
N PRO A 96 4.78 -12.05 1.43
CA PRO A 96 5.09 -13.43 1.08
C PRO A 96 3.98 -14.14 0.27
N SER A 97 2.71 -13.81 0.54
CA SER A 97 1.56 -14.35 -0.19
C SER A 97 1.28 -13.61 -1.50
N ILE A 98 1.59 -12.31 -1.54
CA ILE A 98 1.38 -11.42 -2.68
C ILE A 98 2.43 -11.66 -3.77
N ALA A 99 3.71 -11.73 -3.39
CA ALA A 99 4.86 -11.77 -4.29
C ALA A 99 4.77 -12.83 -5.39
N PRO A 100 4.45 -14.12 -5.12
CA PRO A 100 4.39 -15.13 -6.19
C PRO A 100 3.28 -14.83 -7.20
N VAL A 101 2.12 -14.33 -6.75
CA VAL A 101 0.97 -14.00 -7.61
C VAL A 101 1.30 -12.78 -8.47
N LEU A 102 1.86 -11.74 -7.84
CA LEU A 102 2.26 -10.51 -8.50
C LEU A 102 3.35 -10.75 -9.55
N LYS A 103 4.37 -11.55 -9.21
CA LYS A 103 5.45 -11.92 -10.13
C LYS A 103 4.92 -12.62 -11.38
N LYS A 104 3.97 -13.54 -11.21
CA LYS A 104 3.32 -14.23 -12.34
C LYS A 104 2.52 -13.26 -13.20
N ASP A 105 1.77 -12.35 -12.57
CA ASP A 105 0.96 -11.35 -13.28
C ASP A 105 1.82 -10.37 -14.09
N MET A 106 2.99 -10.02 -13.58
CA MET A 106 3.95 -9.09 -14.18
C MET A 106 4.96 -9.76 -15.13
N GLY A 107 4.61 -10.91 -15.72
CA GLY A 107 5.44 -11.57 -16.73
C GLY A 107 6.71 -12.27 -16.21
N GLY A 108 6.72 -12.65 -14.92
CA GLY A 108 7.80 -13.43 -14.32
C GLY A 108 8.83 -12.62 -13.53
N THR A 109 8.68 -11.29 -13.45
CA THR A 109 9.52 -10.42 -12.61
C THR A 109 8.65 -9.60 -11.67
N LEU A 110 9.16 -9.27 -10.48
CA LEU A 110 8.43 -8.38 -9.59
C LEU A 110 8.53 -6.95 -10.10
N PRO A 111 7.44 -6.16 -10.04
CA PRO A 111 7.50 -4.75 -10.31
C PRO A 111 8.27 -4.06 -9.17
N ARG A 112 8.54 -2.77 -9.33
CA ARG A 112 9.09 -1.97 -8.23
C ARG A 112 8.11 -1.97 -7.06
N VAL A 113 8.59 -2.36 -5.87
CA VAL A 113 7.82 -2.29 -4.62
C VAL A 113 8.39 -1.17 -3.76
N THR A 114 7.79 0.03 -3.87
CA THR A 114 8.28 1.26 -3.20
C THR A 114 8.17 1.18 -1.68
N THR A 115 7.33 0.29 -1.15
CA THR A 115 7.08 0.17 0.29
C THR A 115 8.34 -0.12 1.08
N PHE A 116 9.18 -1.07 0.64
CA PHE A 116 10.45 -1.40 1.33
C PHE A 116 11.35 -0.17 1.46
N GLN A 117 11.55 0.56 0.37
CA GLN A 117 12.39 1.76 0.33
C GLN A 117 11.85 2.87 1.25
N LYS A 118 10.55 3.15 1.16
CA LYS A 118 9.89 4.22 1.93
C LYS A 118 9.86 3.89 3.41
N TYR A 119 9.57 2.64 3.75
CA TYR A 119 9.53 2.20 5.13
C TYR A 119 10.90 2.22 5.79
N ALA A 120 11.93 1.68 5.13
CA ALA A 120 13.31 1.79 5.63
C ALA A 120 13.73 3.25 5.84
N THR A 121 13.29 4.16 4.98
CA THR A 121 13.55 5.59 5.15
C THR A 121 12.87 6.16 6.39
N VAL A 122 11.60 5.85 6.62
CA VAL A 122 10.85 6.29 7.80
C VAL A 122 11.49 5.77 9.08
N LEU A 123 11.81 4.48 9.15
CA LEU A 123 12.51 3.86 10.28
C LEU A 123 13.87 4.51 10.55
N THR A 124 14.64 4.82 9.51
CA THR A 124 15.93 5.52 9.64
C THR A 124 15.77 6.98 10.12
N GLU A 125 14.65 7.62 9.80
CA GLU A 125 14.30 8.93 10.35
C GLU A 125 13.95 8.83 11.84
N ASP A 126 13.32 7.73 12.25
CA ASP A 126 12.90 7.48 13.65
C ASP A 126 14.03 6.89 14.53
N GLY A 127 15.19 6.56 13.95
CA GLY A 127 16.32 5.98 14.69
C GLY A 127 16.30 4.45 14.80
N GLU A 128 15.29 3.80 14.20
CA GLU A 128 15.08 2.36 14.16
C GLU A 128 16.01 1.69 13.11
N TYR A 129 17.33 1.78 13.32
CA TYR A 129 18.32 1.43 12.30
C TYR A 129 18.38 -0.05 11.97
N GLU A 130 18.34 -0.92 12.97
CA GLU A 130 18.37 -2.38 12.81
C GLU A 130 17.15 -2.84 12.00
N LYS A 131 15.97 -2.32 12.33
CA LYS A 131 14.73 -2.60 11.61
C LYS A 131 14.79 -2.07 10.17
N ALA A 132 15.32 -0.86 9.97
CA ALA A 132 15.48 -0.28 8.64
C ALA A 132 16.42 -1.13 7.75
N ILE A 133 17.51 -1.67 8.31
CA ILE A 133 18.43 -2.57 7.62
C ILE A 133 17.70 -3.88 7.26
N SER A 134 17.01 -4.50 8.21
CA SER A 134 16.26 -5.73 7.98
C SER A 134 15.21 -5.59 6.86
N VAL A 135 14.52 -4.45 6.78
CA VAL A 135 13.59 -4.14 5.67
C VAL A 135 14.33 -4.11 4.32
N CYS A 136 15.54 -3.56 4.27
CA CYS A 136 16.33 -3.52 3.02
C CYS A 136 16.82 -4.92 2.63
N GLU A 137 17.30 -5.70 3.59
CA GLU A 137 17.73 -7.10 3.38
C GLU A 137 16.57 -7.95 2.86
N LYS A 138 15.38 -7.79 3.44
CA LYS A 138 14.17 -8.46 2.96
C LYS A 138 13.84 -8.10 1.51
N ALA A 139 14.05 -6.84 1.11
CA ALA A 139 13.85 -6.45 -0.28
C ALA A 139 14.84 -7.15 -1.23
N LEU A 140 16.10 -7.31 -0.81
CA LEU A 140 17.13 -8.06 -1.55
C LEU A 140 16.78 -9.54 -1.69
N GLU A 141 16.21 -10.18 -0.66
CA GLU A 141 15.74 -11.57 -0.74
C GLU A 141 14.67 -11.77 -1.83
N TYR A 142 13.83 -10.75 -2.07
CA TYR A 142 12.84 -10.76 -3.16
C TYR A 142 13.42 -10.38 -4.53
N GLY A 143 14.71 -10.06 -4.62
CA GLY A 143 15.37 -9.57 -5.83
C GLY A 143 14.90 -8.17 -6.24
N LEU A 144 14.45 -7.35 -5.28
CA LEU A 144 14.00 -5.99 -5.54
C LEU A 144 15.17 -5.01 -5.58
N HIS A 145 15.05 -3.99 -6.42
CA HIS A 145 15.98 -2.87 -6.51
C HIS A 145 15.26 -1.55 -6.21
N ASP A 146 15.87 -0.64 -5.44
CA ASP A 146 15.21 0.61 -5.00
C ASP A 146 15.31 1.77 -6.01
N ASN A 147 15.85 1.51 -7.21
CA ASN A 147 16.12 2.45 -8.30
C ASN A 147 17.04 3.62 -7.94
N THR A 148 17.78 3.53 -6.84
CA THR A 148 18.94 4.39 -6.61
C THR A 148 20.18 3.80 -7.29
N LYS A 149 21.22 4.62 -7.50
CA LYS A 149 22.48 4.18 -8.12
C LYS A 149 23.10 2.93 -7.45
N SER A 150 22.89 2.79 -6.15
CA SER A 150 23.54 1.76 -5.32
C SER A 150 22.58 0.71 -4.78
N GLY A 151 21.32 0.70 -5.21
CA GLY A 151 20.30 -0.22 -4.70
C GLY A 151 20.08 -0.16 -3.17
N PHE A 152 19.52 -1.26 -2.66
CA PHE A 152 19.30 -1.45 -1.22
C PHE A 152 20.62 -1.68 -0.47
N GLU A 153 21.65 -2.22 -1.12
CA GLU A 153 22.99 -2.42 -0.57
C GLU A 153 23.60 -1.09 -0.12
N GLY A 154 23.63 -0.09 -1.01
CA GLY A 154 24.13 1.22 -0.62
C GLY A 154 23.21 1.95 0.37
N ARG A 155 21.92 1.60 0.43
CA ARG A 155 21.02 2.10 1.49
C ARG A 155 21.41 1.53 2.85
N ILE A 156 21.66 0.23 2.95
CA ILE A 156 22.12 -0.44 4.17
C ILE A 156 23.40 0.24 4.68
N GLU A 157 24.38 0.50 3.81
CA GLU A 157 25.63 1.15 4.21
C GLU A 157 25.44 2.58 4.71
N ARG A 158 24.54 3.36 4.10
CA ARG A 158 24.17 4.69 4.61
C ARG A 158 23.49 4.62 5.97
N ILE A 159 22.64 3.62 6.20
CA ILE A 159 21.94 3.43 7.48
C ILE A 159 22.96 3.06 8.57
N LYS A 160 23.83 2.07 8.33
CA LYS A 160 24.91 1.68 9.26
C LYS A 160 25.80 2.87 9.64
N LYS A 161 26.21 3.68 8.65
CA LYS A 161 27.01 4.88 8.90
C LYS A 161 26.29 5.90 9.77
N LYS A 162 24.97 6.05 9.61
CA LYS A 162 24.16 6.95 10.44
C LYS A 162 23.99 6.39 11.87
N ALA A 163 23.76 5.09 12.02
CA ALA A 163 23.68 4.42 13.31
C ALA A 163 24.97 4.62 14.13
N ASN A 164 26.13 4.37 13.51
CA ASN A 164 27.43 4.52 14.17
C ASN A 164 27.70 5.97 14.63
N ARG A 165 27.20 6.98 13.88
CA ARG A 165 27.35 8.39 14.24
C ARG A 165 26.45 8.83 15.39
N ASN A 166 25.31 8.16 15.57
CA ASN A 166 24.36 8.47 16.64
C ASN A 166 24.69 7.74 17.94
N ASN A 167 25.46 6.66 17.87
CA ASN A 167 25.95 5.90 19.03
C ASN A 167 27.33 6.36 19.54
N ALA A 168 27.97 7.30 18.85
CA ALA A 168 29.27 7.88 19.19
C ALA A 168 29.08 9.27 19.82
#